data_AF-A0A7X8LHJ0-F1
#
_entry.id   AF-A0A7X8LHJ0-F1
#
_cell.length_a   1.000
_cell.length_b   1.000
_cell.length_c   1.000
_cell.angle_alpha   90.00
_cell.angle_beta   90.00
_cell.angle_gamma   90.00
#
_symmetry.space_group_name_H-M   'P 1'
#
loop_
_entity.id
_entity.type
_entity.pdbx_description
1 polymer ?
#
loop_
_entity_poly.entity_id
_entity_poly.type
_entity_poly.pdbx_seq_one_letter_code
_entity_poly.pdbx_strand_id
1 'polypeptide(L)'
;MIRLVFYGKLWFSGQPDKVLTPHNTKYIIIAMSDSRNTLIQPPSNPRFMFDFHNHLQDPRLRPHLTSVITAALAAGVHGCCCSSTSPADWPDVAHITSLHPRFTIIPAFGIHPWYLAPLPTDWPEHLEALLVTHPHAAVGESGLCGVNRLHPPDLQLTILRQQLTIAARYQRPVILHGARAWGHLLAAVKPFAHRIPALIAHSFGGSADILRQWLQLGGFVSFSG
;
A
#
# COMPACT_ATOMS: atom_id res chain seq x y z
N MET A 1 -19.30 10.18 5.59
CA MET A 1 -18.77 8.98 6.29
C MET A 1 -17.29 8.87 5.94
N ILE A 2 -16.40 9.11 6.90
CA ILE A 2 -14.95 9.19 6.68
C ILE A 2 -14.38 7.76 6.75
N ARG A 3 -13.64 7.33 5.72
CA ARG A 3 -12.91 6.05 5.70
C ARG A 3 -11.41 6.32 5.83
N LEU A 4 -10.92 6.37 7.07
CA LEU A 4 -9.50 6.46 7.40
C LEU A 4 -8.97 5.05 7.69
N VAL A 5 -7.81 4.69 7.14
CA VAL A 5 -7.06 3.48 7.52
C VAL A 5 -5.78 3.93 8.23
N PHE A 6 -5.54 3.51 9.47
CA PHE A 6 -4.35 3.87 10.24
C PHE A 6 -3.46 2.64 10.44
N TYR A 7 -2.14 2.74 10.20
CA TYR A 7 -1.17 1.81 10.80
C TYR A 7 0.14 2.50 11.21
N GLY A 8 0.61 2.15 12.41
CA GLY A 8 1.88 2.62 12.97
C GLY A 8 3.09 1.86 12.41
N LYS A 9 4.22 2.54 12.35
CA LYS A 9 5.52 2.02 11.89
C LYS A 9 6.17 1.16 12.99
N LEU A 10 6.70 0.00 12.63
CA LEU A 10 7.73 -0.67 13.43
C LEU A 10 9.04 0.11 13.24
N TRP A 11 9.38 0.96 14.21
CA TRP A 11 10.68 1.62 14.28
C TRP A 11 11.55 0.89 15.30
N PHE A 12 12.62 0.25 14.83
CA PHE A 12 13.69 -0.23 15.69
C PHE A 12 14.61 0.96 16.00
N SER A 13 14.40 1.64 17.13
CA SER A 13 15.44 2.52 17.66
C SER A 13 16.48 1.66 18.37
N GLY A 14 17.73 1.77 17.96
CA GLY A 14 18.87 1.10 18.58
C GLY A 14 19.18 1.65 19.97
N GLN A 15 18.45 1.15 20.98
CA GLN A 15 18.77 1.31 22.40
C GLN A 15 18.52 -0.05 23.09
N PRO A 16 19.54 -0.69 23.71
CA PRO A 16 19.44 -2.08 24.15
C PRO A 16 18.50 -2.33 25.34
N ASP A 17 18.08 -1.31 26.09
CA ASP A 17 17.59 -1.52 27.47
C ASP A 17 16.21 -0.93 27.80
N LYS A 18 15.24 -0.96 26.88
CA LYS A 18 13.84 -0.65 27.24
C LYS A 18 12.87 -1.77 26.87
N VAL A 19 12.48 -2.53 27.88
CA VAL A 19 11.36 -3.47 27.86
C VAL A 19 10.06 -2.69 27.58
N LEU A 20 9.42 -2.98 26.45
CA LEU A 20 8.14 -2.39 26.06
C LEU A 20 6.99 -3.07 26.82
N THR A 21 6.27 -2.32 27.66
CA THR A 21 5.07 -2.82 28.36
C THR A 21 3.76 -2.43 27.64
N PRO A 22 2.66 -3.21 27.78
CA PRO A 22 1.48 -3.17 26.90
C PRO A 22 0.55 -1.94 26.97
N HIS A 23 0.87 -0.91 27.76
CA HIS A 23 -0.16 -0.01 28.29
C HIS A 23 -0.30 1.37 27.63
N ASN A 24 0.29 1.69 26.47
CA ASN A 24 0.14 3.05 25.94
C ASN A 24 0.00 3.23 24.42
N THR A 25 -0.59 2.25 23.75
CA THR A 25 -0.74 2.30 22.29
C THR A 25 -2.21 2.14 21.89
N LYS A 26 -2.88 3.28 21.61
CA LYS A 26 -4.24 3.31 21.07
C LYS A 26 -4.19 3.27 19.55
N TYR A 27 -4.62 2.16 18.92
CA TYR A 27 -4.88 2.11 17.47
C TYR A 27 -6.25 1.46 17.17
N ILE A 28 -6.95 2.01 16.16
CA ILE A 28 -8.31 1.65 15.69
C ILE A 28 -8.19 1.28 14.21
N ILE A 29 -8.39 0.01 13.82
CA ILE A 29 -9.58 -0.62 13.19
C ILE A 29 -10.02 -0.02 11.85
N ILE A 30 -10.09 -0.89 10.83
CA ILE A 30 -10.94 -0.71 9.64
C ILE A 30 -12.34 -1.20 9.99
N ALA A 31 -13.29 -0.29 10.12
CA ALA A 31 -14.70 -0.63 10.26
C ALA A 31 -15.40 -0.48 8.90
N MET A 32 -16.05 -1.55 8.44
CA MET A 32 -17.21 -1.39 7.57
C MET A 32 -18.35 -0.79 8.40
N SER A 33 -18.99 0.26 7.88
CA SER A 33 -19.88 1.11 8.65
C SER A 33 -21.23 0.47 8.99
N ASP A 34 -21.74 0.76 10.20
CA ASP A 34 -23.16 1.02 10.42
C ASP A 34 -23.32 2.39 11.15
N SER A 35 -24.48 2.99 10.96
CA SER A 35 -24.83 4.41 10.82
C SER A 35 -25.06 5.22 12.11
N ARG A 36 -24.50 4.86 13.28
CA ARG A 36 -24.90 5.52 14.55
C ARG A 36 -23.75 6.18 15.31
N ASN A 37 -23.92 7.47 15.55
CA ASN A 37 -22.95 8.43 16.09
C ASN A 37 -22.87 8.38 17.62
N THR A 38 -22.19 7.38 18.20
CA THR A 38 -21.92 7.29 19.65
C THR A 38 -20.46 6.95 19.93
N LEU A 39 -19.86 7.60 20.93
CA LEU A 39 -18.48 7.37 21.40
C LEU A 39 -18.28 5.90 21.79
N ILE A 40 -17.44 5.17 21.04
CA ILE A 40 -17.29 3.71 21.14
C ILE A 40 -16.18 3.34 22.13
N GLN A 41 -16.53 2.63 23.20
CA GLN A 41 -15.59 1.89 24.07
C GLN A 41 -14.89 0.76 23.27
N PRO A 42 -13.60 0.46 23.49
CA PRO A 42 -12.93 -0.60 22.73
C PRO A 42 -13.60 -1.97 22.96
N PRO A 43 -13.93 -2.73 21.91
CA PRO A 43 -14.61 -4.02 22.04
C PRO A 43 -13.65 -5.11 22.55
N SER A 44 -14.23 -6.11 23.22
CA SER A 44 -13.59 -7.22 23.94
C SER A 44 -13.13 -8.40 23.05
N ASN A 45 -13.12 -8.26 21.73
CA ASN A 45 -12.83 -9.34 20.77
C ASN A 45 -11.47 -9.09 20.07
N PRO A 46 -10.69 -10.13 19.68
CA PRO A 46 -9.41 -9.93 19.02
C PRO A 46 -9.66 -9.18 17.70
N ARG A 47 -9.12 -7.97 17.61
CA ARG A 47 -9.28 -7.10 16.45
C ARG A 47 -8.43 -7.65 15.31
N PHE A 48 -9.07 -8.09 14.23
CA PHE A 48 -8.40 -8.46 12.99
C PHE A 48 -7.73 -7.23 12.38
N MET A 49 -6.40 -7.21 12.31
CA MET A 49 -5.62 -6.14 11.67
C MET A 49 -5.04 -6.61 10.34
N PHE A 50 -4.97 -5.70 9.37
CA PHE A 50 -4.43 -5.93 8.04
C PHE A 50 -3.53 -4.76 7.64
N ASP A 51 -2.26 -5.04 7.39
CA ASP A 51 -1.27 -4.03 7.00
C ASP A 51 -1.38 -3.73 5.49
N PHE A 52 -1.79 -2.51 5.13
CA PHE A 52 -2.10 -2.17 3.73
C PHE A 52 -0.88 -1.90 2.86
N HIS A 53 0.33 -1.75 3.42
CA HIS A 53 1.51 -1.46 2.62
C HIS A 53 2.80 -1.82 3.34
N ASN A 54 3.48 -2.83 2.83
CA ASN A 54 4.85 -3.14 3.23
C ASN A 54 5.67 -3.68 2.06
N HIS A 55 6.95 -3.92 2.34
CA HIS A 55 7.90 -4.47 1.38
C HIS A 55 8.57 -5.72 1.96
N LEU A 56 7.78 -6.78 2.22
CA LEU A 56 8.33 -8.02 2.78
C LEU A 56 9.36 -8.68 1.84
N GLN A 57 9.28 -8.43 0.53
CA GLN A 57 10.25 -8.91 -0.45
C GLN A 57 11.65 -8.31 -0.33
N ASP A 58 11.81 -7.24 0.47
CA ASP A 58 13.10 -6.59 0.65
C ASP A 58 14.17 -7.62 1.07
N PRO A 59 15.31 -7.69 0.36
CA PRO A 59 16.36 -8.66 0.66
C PRO A 59 16.83 -8.66 2.12
N ARG A 60 16.77 -7.50 2.80
CA ARG A 60 17.13 -7.34 4.22
C ARG A 60 16.20 -8.10 5.15
N LEU A 61 14.95 -8.36 4.73
CA LEU A 61 13.95 -9.07 5.51
C LEU A 61 13.92 -10.57 5.22
N ARG A 62 14.49 -11.04 4.10
CA ARG A 62 14.46 -12.47 3.70
C ARG A 62 14.87 -13.43 4.84
N PRO A 63 15.96 -13.22 5.60
CA PRO A 63 16.34 -14.12 6.70
C PRO A 63 15.37 -14.09 7.89
N HIS A 64 14.50 -13.08 7.95
CA HIS A 64 13.62 -12.78 9.08
C HIS A 64 12.13 -12.89 8.73
N LEU A 65 11.77 -13.27 7.51
CA LEU A 65 10.36 -13.28 7.06
C LEU A 65 9.44 -14.06 8.00
N THR A 66 9.84 -15.27 8.38
CA THR A 66 9.04 -16.12 9.27
C THR A 66 8.90 -15.50 10.67
N SER A 67 9.96 -14.89 11.22
CA SER A 67 9.89 -14.26 12.54
C SER A 67 9.05 -12.98 12.51
N VAL A 68 9.16 -12.17 11.45
CA VAL A 68 8.33 -10.98 11.23
C VAL A 68 6.86 -11.36 11.13
N ILE A 69 6.50 -12.37 10.34
CA ILE A 69 5.11 -12.82 10.18
C ILE A 69 4.57 -13.43 11.48
N THR A 70 5.40 -14.19 12.21
CA THR A 70 5.02 -14.73 13.53
C THR A 70 4.75 -13.61 14.54
N ALA A 71 5.61 -12.59 14.57
CA ALA A 71 5.43 -11.41 15.42
C ALA A 71 4.19 -10.61 15.02
N ALA A 72 3.93 -10.46 13.72
CA ALA A 72 2.74 -9.80 13.19
C ALA A 72 1.46 -10.51 13.66
N LEU A 73 1.40 -11.84 13.52
CA LEU A 73 0.28 -12.65 14.01
C LEU A 73 0.08 -12.52 15.52
N ALA A 74 1.17 -12.57 16.31
CA ALA A 74 1.11 -12.40 17.76
C ALA A 74 0.62 -10.99 18.16
N ALA A 75 0.87 -9.98 17.33
CA ALA A 75 0.38 -8.62 17.51
C ALA A 75 -1.05 -8.41 16.98
N GLY A 76 -1.71 -9.44 16.45
CA GLY A 76 -3.08 -9.38 15.91
C GLY A 76 -3.17 -8.95 14.44
N VAL A 77 -2.04 -8.86 13.72
CA VAL A 77 -2.00 -8.63 12.27
C VAL A 77 -2.12 -9.97 11.55
N HIS A 78 -3.19 -10.14 10.79
CA HIS A 78 -3.56 -11.41 10.15
C HIS A 78 -3.30 -11.42 8.65
N GLY A 79 -2.89 -10.29 8.09
CA GLY A 79 -2.48 -10.21 6.70
C GLY A 79 -1.88 -8.87 6.34
N CYS A 80 -1.37 -8.79 5.12
CA CYS A 80 -0.86 -7.56 4.57
C CYS A 80 -0.99 -7.47 3.04
N CYS A 81 -0.77 -6.28 2.51
CA CYS A 81 -0.45 -6.08 1.11
C CYS A 81 1.06 -5.87 0.95
N CYS A 82 1.70 -6.76 0.20
CA CYS A 82 3.13 -6.69 -0.10
C CYS A 82 3.32 -5.97 -1.44
N SER A 83 3.83 -4.75 -1.38
CA SER A 83 3.96 -3.86 -2.52
C SER A 83 5.33 -3.99 -3.18
N SER A 84 5.34 -4.37 -4.46
CA SER A 84 6.54 -4.29 -5.30
C SER A 84 6.98 -2.86 -5.55
N THR A 85 8.22 -2.72 -6.01
CA THR A 85 8.83 -1.43 -6.34
C THR A 85 9.28 -1.34 -7.81
N SER A 86 9.59 -2.47 -8.45
CA SER A 86 10.09 -2.50 -9.83
C SER A 86 9.89 -3.87 -10.47
N PRO A 87 10.00 -4.01 -11.81
CA PRO A 87 9.86 -5.33 -12.44
C PRO A 87 10.81 -6.41 -11.91
N ALA A 88 11.96 -6.01 -11.36
CA ALA A 88 12.95 -6.92 -10.80
C ALA A 88 12.48 -7.62 -9.51
N ASP A 89 11.59 -7.02 -8.72
CA ASP A 89 11.13 -7.58 -7.43
C ASP A 89 9.75 -8.25 -7.51
N TRP A 90 9.10 -8.24 -8.67
CA TRP A 90 7.81 -8.92 -8.88
C TRP A 90 7.86 -10.43 -8.59
N PRO A 91 8.89 -11.19 -9.02
CA PRO A 91 8.95 -12.63 -8.71
C PRO A 91 9.03 -12.90 -7.20
N ASP A 92 9.75 -12.06 -6.46
CA ASP A 92 9.89 -12.21 -5.01
C ASP A 92 8.56 -11.90 -4.29
N VAL A 93 7.86 -10.84 -4.72
CA VAL A 93 6.52 -10.51 -4.19
C VAL A 93 5.55 -11.67 -4.46
N ALA A 94 5.52 -12.20 -5.68
CA ALA A 94 4.69 -13.34 -6.04
C ALA A 94 5.03 -14.57 -5.17
N HIS A 95 6.31 -14.87 -4.99
CA HIS A 95 6.76 -16.01 -4.19
C HIS A 95 6.29 -15.92 -2.74
N ILE A 96 6.41 -14.75 -2.11
CA ILE A 96 6.06 -14.55 -0.69
C ILE A 96 4.58 -14.83 -0.41
N THR A 97 3.69 -14.62 -1.38
CA THR A 97 2.25 -14.88 -1.21
C THR A 97 1.93 -16.33 -0.85
N SER A 98 2.81 -17.27 -1.20
CA SER A 98 2.62 -18.71 -0.99
C SER A 98 3.21 -19.25 0.32
N LEU A 99 4.00 -18.44 1.05
CA LEU A 99 4.86 -18.95 2.12
C LEU A 99 4.14 -19.22 3.45
N HIS A 100 3.03 -18.55 3.73
CA HIS A 100 2.43 -18.56 5.06
C HIS A 100 0.90 -18.76 5.02
N PRO A 101 0.39 -20.00 5.19
CA PRO A 101 -1.05 -20.29 5.06
C PRO A 101 -1.93 -19.61 6.12
N ARG A 102 -1.35 -19.19 7.24
CA ARG A 102 -2.05 -18.50 8.35
C ARG A 102 -2.02 -16.97 8.25
N PHE A 103 -1.31 -16.41 7.28
CA PHE A 103 -1.12 -14.98 7.13
C PHE A 103 -1.42 -14.57 5.69
N THR A 104 -2.52 -13.84 5.47
CA THR A 104 -2.96 -13.51 4.12
C THR A 104 -2.08 -12.42 3.52
N ILE A 105 -1.40 -12.71 2.41
CA ILE A 105 -0.57 -11.73 1.70
C ILE A 105 -1.21 -11.45 0.35
N ILE A 106 -1.63 -10.21 0.14
CA ILE A 106 -2.11 -9.72 -1.15
C ILE A 106 -0.93 -9.07 -1.87
N PRO A 107 -0.51 -9.56 -3.05
CA PRO A 107 0.57 -8.92 -3.79
C PRO A 107 0.06 -7.63 -4.43
N ALA A 108 0.90 -6.60 -4.48
CA ALA A 108 0.74 -5.49 -5.40
C ALA A 108 1.92 -5.44 -6.37
N PHE A 109 1.61 -5.45 -7.67
CA PHE A 109 2.60 -5.40 -8.74
C PHE A 109 2.59 -4.03 -9.41
N GLY A 110 3.74 -3.38 -9.47
CA GLY A 110 3.86 -2.02 -9.99
C GLY A 110 5.30 -1.53 -10.03
N ILE A 111 5.43 -0.27 -10.43
CA ILE A 111 6.71 0.42 -10.60
C ILE A 111 6.64 1.74 -9.85
N HIS A 112 7.44 1.83 -8.79
CA HIS A 112 7.52 2.99 -7.94
C HIS A 112 8.31 4.12 -8.64
N PRO A 113 7.95 5.41 -8.45
CA PRO A 113 8.58 6.56 -9.12
C PRO A 113 10.10 6.71 -8.96
N TRP A 114 10.76 5.91 -8.11
CA TRP A 114 12.22 5.91 -7.98
C TRP A 114 12.92 4.93 -8.93
N TYR A 115 12.21 3.95 -9.49
CA TYR A 115 12.79 2.84 -10.25
C TYR A 115 12.35 2.85 -11.73
N LEU A 116 12.24 4.04 -12.34
CA LEU A 116 11.66 4.20 -13.68
C LEU A 116 12.65 4.05 -14.85
N ALA A 117 13.95 3.93 -14.59
CA ALA A 117 14.93 3.78 -15.66
C ALA A 117 16.19 3.02 -15.21
N PRO A 118 16.71 2.09 -16.02
CA PRO A 118 16.09 1.54 -17.23
C PRO A 118 14.94 0.56 -16.89
N LEU A 119 13.83 0.64 -17.63
CA LEU A 119 12.75 -0.36 -17.56
C LEU A 119 12.76 -1.25 -18.80
N PRO A 120 12.49 -2.57 -18.66
CA PRO A 120 12.27 -3.46 -19.80
C PRO A 120 11.14 -2.94 -20.68
N THR A 121 11.26 -2.98 -22.01
CA THR A 121 10.22 -2.46 -22.92
C THR A 121 8.89 -3.21 -22.81
N ASP A 122 8.96 -4.48 -22.38
CA ASP A 122 7.86 -5.43 -22.22
C ASP A 122 7.31 -5.48 -20.77
N TRP A 123 7.71 -4.54 -19.91
CA TRP A 123 7.17 -4.47 -18.54
C TRP A 123 5.63 -4.39 -18.49
N PRO A 124 4.92 -3.70 -19.41
CA PRO A 124 3.46 -3.65 -19.39
C PRO A 124 2.85 -5.04 -19.56
N GLU A 125 3.32 -5.80 -20.55
CA GLU A 125 2.87 -7.15 -20.86
C GLU A 125 3.14 -8.11 -19.68
N HIS A 126 4.29 -7.98 -19.04
CA HIS A 126 4.63 -8.74 -17.84
C HIS A 126 3.70 -8.40 -16.66
N LEU A 127 3.38 -7.12 -16.44
CA LEU A 127 2.43 -6.72 -15.41
C LEU A 127 1.04 -7.31 -15.69
N GLU A 128 0.57 -7.22 -16.93
CA GLU A 128 -0.72 -7.79 -17.35
C GLU A 128 -0.78 -9.31 -17.08
N ALA A 129 0.27 -10.05 -17.44
CA ALA A 129 0.38 -11.49 -17.17
C ALA A 129 0.33 -11.81 -15.65
N LEU A 130 0.97 -10.98 -14.81
CA LEU A 130 0.91 -11.13 -13.36
C LEU A 130 -0.51 -10.90 -12.81
N LEU A 131 -1.27 -9.95 -13.35
CA LEU A 131 -2.64 -9.68 -12.92
C LEU A 131 -3.65 -10.76 -13.35
N VAL A 132 -3.34 -11.50 -14.40
CA VAL A 132 -4.09 -12.70 -14.83
C VAL A 132 -3.78 -13.87 -13.89
N THR A 133 -2.51 -14.11 -13.60
CA THR A 133 -2.07 -15.23 -12.74
C THR A 133 -2.41 -15.02 -11.26
N HIS A 134 -2.49 -13.76 -10.81
CA HIS A 134 -2.84 -13.38 -9.45
C HIS A 134 -4.13 -12.53 -9.45
N PRO A 135 -5.32 -13.15 -9.50
CA PRO A 135 -6.58 -12.42 -9.70
C PRO A 135 -6.95 -11.46 -8.57
N HIS A 136 -6.34 -11.62 -7.39
CA HIS A 136 -6.53 -10.75 -6.23
C HIS A 136 -5.44 -9.68 -6.07
N ALA A 137 -4.45 -9.63 -6.98
CA ALA A 137 -3.37 -8.67 -6.90
C ALA A 137 -3.87 -7.22 -7.08
N ALA A 138 -3.27 -6.31 -6.33
CA ALA A 138 -3.38 -4.89 -6.60
C ALA A 138 -2.33 -4.45 -7.64
N VAL A 139 -2.49 -3.24 -8.17
CA VAL A 139 -1.43 -2.56 -8.93
C VAL A 139 -0.74 -1.57 -8.01
N GLY A 140 0.59 -1.62 -7.94
CA GLY A 140 1.40 -0.75 -7.09
C GLY A 140 2.61 -1.47 -6.48
N GLU A 141 3.52 -0.77 -5.80
CA GLU A 141 3.48 0.67 -5.52
C GLU A 141 3.73 1.48 -6.81
N SER A 142 2.86 2.44 -7.10
CA SER A 142 2.96 3.33 -8.25
C SER A 142 2.67 4.76 -7.80
N GLY A 143 3.15 5.80 -8.48
CA GLY A 143 2.80 7.16 -8.06
C GLY A 143 3.76 8.24 -8.51
N LEU A 144 3.76 9.37 -7.79
CA LEU A 144 4.59 10.53 -8.06
C LEU A 144 5.38 10.96 -6.83
N CYS A 145 6.68 11.18 -7.03
CA CYS A 145 7.59 11.63 -5.99
C CYS A 145 8.33 12.90 -6.45
N GLY A 146 7.88 14.06 -5.99
CA GLY A 146 8.52 15.35 -6.22
C GLY A 146 9.82 15.55 -5.45
N VAL A 147 10.16 14.62 -4.54
CA VAL A 147 11.50 14.57 -3.91
C VAL A 147 12.50 13.87 -4.83
N ASN A 148 12.04 12.96 -5.69
CA ASN A 148 12.92 12.25 -6.61
C ASN A 148 13.38 13.20 -7.73
N ARG A 149 14.68 13.49 -7.75
CA ARG A 149 15.33 14.28 -8.80
C ARG A 149 15.98 13.45 -9.90
N LEU A 150 16.01 12.12 -9.76
CA LEU A 150 16.61 11.20 -10.73
C LEU A 150 15.75 11.06 -11.99
N HIS A 151 14.43 11.07 -11.84
CA HIS A 151 13.49 10.88 -12.94
C HIS A 151 12.62 12.13 -13.15
N PRO A 152 12.52 12.65 -14.39
CA PRO A 152 11.75 13.85 -14.67
C PRO A 152 10.25 13.62 -14.38
N PRO A 153 9.51 14.66 -13.95
CA PRO A 153 8.08 14.54 -13.63
C PRO A 153 7.24 13.93 -14.76
N ASP A 154 7.57 14.24 -16.02
CA ASP A 154 6.84 13.73 -17.18
C ASP A 154 7.02 12.21 -17.37
N LEU A 155 8.19 11.67 -17.05
CA LEU A 155 8.43 10.23 -17.06
C LEU A 155 7.62 9.55 -15.94
N GLN A 156 7.64 10.11 -14.73
CA GLN A 156 6.84 9.58 -13.62
C GLN A 156 5.34 9.56 -13.97
N LEU A 157 4.84 10.64 -14.57
CA LEU A 157 3.44 10.73 -14.99
C LEU A 157 3.10 9.75 -16.12
N THR A 158 4.00 9.55 -17.07
CA THR A 158 3.83 8.60 -18.18
C THR A 158 3.70 7.18 -17.66
N ILE A 159 4.65 6.74 -16.81
CA ILE A 159 4.64 5.39 -16.25
C ILE A 159 3.44 5.19 -15.30
N LEU A 160 3.09 6.19 -14.48
CA LEU A 160 1.89 6.14 -13.65
C LEU A 160 0.62 5.96 -14.50
N ARG A 161 0.46 6.72 -15.58
CA ARG A 161 -0.72 6.61 -16.46
C ARG A 161 -0.83 5.24 -17.14
N GLN A 162 0.30 4.64 -17.52
CA GLN A 162 0.31 3.28 -18.07
C GLN A 162 -0.17 2.28 -17.01
N GLN A 163 0.34 2.35 -15.78
CA GLN A 163 -0.11 1.49 -14.68
C GLN A 163 -1.59 1.68 -14.33
N LEU A 164 -2.09 2.92 -14.28
CA LEU A 164 -3.52 3.21 -14.07
C LEU A 164 -4.40 2.67 -15.20
N THR A 165 -3.92 2.72 -16.44
CA THR A 165 -4.62 2.17 -17.61
C THR A 165 -4.75 0.66 -17.51
N ILE A 166 -3.67 -0.03 -17.11
CA ILE A 166 -3.67 -1.47 -16.87
C ILE A 166 -4.60 -1.81 -15.70
N ALA A 167 -4.49 -1.12 -14.58
CA ALA A 167 -5.36 -1.34 -13.42
C ALA A 167 -6.85 -1.18 -13.76
N ALA A 168 -7.20 -0.16 -14.54
CA ALA A 168 -8.57 0.04 -15.03
C ALA A 168 -9.01 -1.08 -15.99
N ARG A 169 -8.13 -1.57 -16.87
CA ARG A 169 -8.46 -2.68 -17.79
C ARG A 169 -8.77 -3.97 -17.01
N TYR A 170 -7.96 -4.29 -16.00
CA TYR A 170 -8.09 -5.51 -15.21
C TYR A 170 -8.96 -5.34 -13.95
N GLN A 171 -9.59 -4.17 -13.76
CA GLN A 171 -10.41 -3.87 -12.57
C GLN A 171 -9.66 -4.18 -11.26
N ARG A 172 -8.43 -3.68 -11.12
CA ARG A 172 -7.59 -3.89 -9.95
C ARG A 172 -7.51 -2.63 -9.07
N PRO A 173 -7.52 -2.76 -7.74
CA PRO A 173 -7.25 -1.65 -6.85
C PRO A 173 -5.81 -1.16 -7.05
N VAL A 174 -5.56 0.12 -6.79
CA VAL A 174 -4.23 0.73 -6.98
C VAL A 174 -3.70 1.31 -5.68
N ILE A 175 -2.44 0.97 -5.37
CA ILE A 175 -1.67 1.51 -4.25
C ILE A 175 -0.75 2.62 -4.76
N LEU A 176 -0.95 3.81 -4.22
CA LEU A 176 -0.49 5.08 -4.78
C LEU A 176 0.45 5.83 -3.83
N HIS A 177 1.69 6.00 -4.28
CA HIS A 177 2.72 6.81 -3.68
C HIS A 177 2.53 8.29 -4.01
N GLY A 178 2.57 9.12 -2.98
CA GLY A 178 2.64 10.57 -3.11
C GLY A 178 3.66 11.17 -2.18
N ALA A 179 4.62 11.93 -2.72
CA ALA A 179 5.52 12.73 -1.90
C ALA A 179 5.80 14.07 -2.59
N ARG A 180 5.41 15.18 -1.94
CA ARG A 180 5.52 16.55 -2.51
C ARG A 180 4.94 16.72 -3.93
N ALA A 181 4.03 15.83 -4.34
CA ALA A 181 3.42 15.80 -5.67
C ALA A 181 1.91 15.49 -5.62
N TRP A 182 1.28 15.64 -4.45
CA TRP A 182 -0.09 15.22 -4.19
C TRP A 182 -1.14 15.84 -5.12
N GLY A 183 -0.99 17.12 -5.47
CA GLY A 183 -1.90 17.78 -6.44
C GLY A 183 -1.80 17.18 -7.84
N HIS A 184 -0.58 16.94 -8.32
CA HIS A 184 -0.34 16.26 -9.60
C HIS A 184 -0.84 14.82 -9.60
N LEU A 185 -0.64 14.11 -8.48
CA LEU A 185 -1.13 12.74 -8.31
C LEU A 185 -2.66 12.69 -8.38
N LEU A 186 -3.35 13.56 -7.63
CA LEU A 186 -4.80 13.69 -7.66
C LEU A 186 -5.32 13.98 -9.07
N ALA A 187 -4.68 14.92 -9.78
CA ALA A 187 -5.04 15.23 -11.16
C ALA A 187 -4.83 14.04 -12.12
N ALA A 188 -3.78 13.25 -11.92
CA ALA A 188 -3.48 12.08 -12.73
C ALA A 188 -4.47 10.92 -12.52
N VAL A 189 -4.96 10.71 -11.29
CA VAL A 189 -5.86 9.59 -10.97
C VAL A 189 -7.34 9.91 -11.24
N LYS A 190 -7.73 11.19 -11.21
CA LYS A 190 -9.13 11.63 -11.38
C LYS A 190 -9.83 11.04 -12.63
N PRO A 191 -9.21 10.96 -13.82
CA PRO A 191 -9.82 10.33 -15.00
C PRO A 191 -10.12 8.82 -14.85
N PHE A 192 -9.51 8.16 -13.87
CA PHE A 192 -9.63 6.72 -13.63
C PHE A 192 -10.55 6.38 -12.44
N ALA A 193 -11.01 7.37 -11.66
CA ALA A 193 -11.72 7.15 -10.40
C ALA A 193 -12.95 6.24 -10.51
N HIS A 194 -13.70 6.31 -11.62
CA HIS A 194 -14.88 5.47 -11.85
C HIS A 194 -14.58 4.15 -12.57
N ARG A 195 -13.32 3.92 -12.95
CA ARG A 195 -12.87 2.74 -13.71
C ARG A 195 -12.00 1.80 -12.86
N ILE A 196 -11.55 2.26 -11.70
CA ILE A 196 -10.68 1.52 -10.79
C ILE A 196 -11.45 1.28 -9.49
N PRO A 197 -11.57 0.03 -8.99
CA PRO A 197 -12.39 -0.27 -7.82
C PRO A 197 -11.99 0.46 -6.53
N ALA A 198 -10.69 0.72 -6.34
CA ALA A 198 -10.19 1.47 -5.20
C ALA A 198 -8.86 2.18 -5.53
N LEU A 199 -8.75 3.45 -5.12
CA LEU A 199 -7.54 4.25 -5.20
C LEU A 199 -7.01 4.48 -3.78
N ILE A 200 -5.92 3.82 -3.41
CA ILE A 200 -5.38 3.82 -2.04
C ILE A 200 -4.10 4.67 -2.03
N ALA A 201 -4.15 5.87 -1.45
CA ALA A 201 -2.95 6.65 -1.19
C ALA A 201 -2.27 6.13 0.08
N HIS A 202 -1.14 5.43 -0.08
CA HIS A 202 -0.41 4.94 1.08
C HIS A 202 0.40 6.07 1.74
N SER A 203 0.64 5.95 3.06
CA SER A 203 1.43 6.93 3.82
C SER A 203 1.06 8.39 3.52
N PHE A 204 -0.24 8.71 3.51
CA PHE A 204 -0.77 10.00 3.07
C PHE A 204 -0.21 11.16 3.88
N GLY A 205 0.40 12.11 3.17
CA GLY A 205 0.99 13.34 3.72
C GLY A 205 0.57 14.59 2.97
N GLY A 206 -0.59 14.57 2.31
CA GLY A 206 -1.15 15.72 1.61
C GLY A 206 -1.90 16.69 2.53
N SER A 207 -2.32 17.83 2.01
CA SER A 207 -3.16 18.78 2.76
C SER A 207 -4.59 18.23 2.97
N ALA A 208 -5.32 18.83 3.91
CA ALA A 208 -6.72 18.49 4.15
C ALA A 208 -7.61 18.67 2.90
N ASP A 209 -7.29 19.64 2.04
CA ASP A 209 -8.02 19.88 0.79
C ASP A 209 -7.76 18.79 -0.25
N ILE A 210 -6.52 18.29 -0.35
CA ILE A 210 -6.23 17.10 -1.16
C ILE A 210 -6.97 15.91 -0.60
N LEU A 211 -6.95 15.69 0.72
CA LEU A 211 -7.65 14.57 1.35
C LEU A 211 -9.15 14.61 1.03
N ARG A 212 -9.79 15.77 1.15
CA ARG A 212 -11.21 15.94 0.84
C ARG A 212 -11.51 15.57 -0.61
N GLN A 213 -10.71 16.05 -1.56
CA GLN A 213 -10.89 15.73 -2.97
C GLN A 213 -10.62 14.25 -3.27
N TRP A 214 -9.61 13.65 -2.62
CA TRP A 214 -9.31 12.23 -2.76
C TRP A 214 -10.48 11.35 -2.31
N LEU A 215 -11.08 11.68 -1.16
CA LEU A 215 -12.26 10.99 -0.63
C LEU A 215 -13.50 11.17 -1.51
N GLN A 216 -13.65 12.34 -2.17
CA GLN A 216 -14.75 12.57 -3.13
C GLN A 216 -14.64 11.68 -4.37
N LEU A 217 -13.43 11.23 -4.73
CA LEU A 217 -13.21 10.22 -5.77
C LEU A 217 -13.51 8.79 -5.30
N GLY A 218 -13.96 8.60 -4.05
CA GLY A 218 -14.09 7.29 -3.43
C GLY A 218 -12.75 6.66 -3.03
N GLY A 219 -11.68 7.44 -3.04
CA GLY A 219 -10.35 6.98 -2.66
C GLY A 219 -10.21 6.69 -1.16
N PHE A 220 -9.20 5.90 -0.83
CA PHE A 220 -8.79 5.56 0.52
C PHE A 220 -7.42 6.18 0.80
N VAL A 221 -7.16 6.46 2.07
CA VAL A 221 -5.84 6.89 2.55
C VAL A 221 -5.39 5.98 3.67
N SER A 222 -4.09 5.69 3.70
CA SER A 222 -3.45 5.11 4.88
C SER A 222 -2.51 6.13 5.52
N PHE A 223 -2.31 6.04 6.83
CA PHE A 223 -1.27 6.79 7.54
C PHE A 223 -0.23 5.82 8.07
N SER A 224 1.04 6.20 7.97
CA SER A 224 2.16 5.52 8.61
C SER A 224 2.53 6.25 9.91
N GLY A 225 3.09 5.52 10.88
CA GLY A 225 3.66 6.09 12.11
C GLY A 225 5.04 6.71 11.95
#